data_AF-A0A963IJ52-F1
#
_entry.id   AF-A0A963IJ52-F1
#
_cell.length_a   1.000
_cell.length_b   1.000
_cell.length_c   1.000
_cell.angle_alpha   90.00
_cell.angle_beta   90.00
_cell.angle_gamma   90.00
#
_symmetry.space_group_name_H-M   'P 1'
#
loop_
_entity.id
_entity.type
_entity.pdbx_description
1 polymer ?
#
loop_
_entity_poly.entity_id
_entity_poly.type
_entity_poly.pdbx_seq_one_letter_code
_entity_poly.pdbx_strand_id
1 'polypeptide(L)'
;MAKTAAQRQAAYRTRRPHAGDDGNGERRLNLWISTRTALAIDRLARRYCVTKRELIERLLLAEDDRLIATLDMDSPDWDQYFNRASVTA
;
A
#
# COMPACT_ATOMS: atom_id res chain seq x y z
N MET A 1 -16.31 -25.08 -19.42
CA MET A 1 -15.69 -25.73 -18.25
C MET A 1 -15.82 -24.82 -17.05
N ALA A 2 -16.13 -25.37 -15.87
CA ALA A 2 -16.12 -24.60 -14.63
C ALA A 2 -14.69 -24.15 -14.30
N LYS A 3 -14.51 -22.91 -13.83
CA LYS A 3 -13.19 -22.40 -13.43
C LYS A 3 -12.66 -23.19 -12.24
N THR A 4 -11.39 -23.59 -12.29
CA THR A 4 -10.69 -24.16 -11.14
C THR A 4 -10.56 -23.14 -10.02
N ALA A 5 -10.29 -23.60 -8.79
CA ALA A 5 -10.05 -22.70 -7.65
C ALA A 5 -8.89 -21.72 -7.93
N ALA A 6 -7.81 -22.20 -8.56
CA ALA A 6 -6.67 -21.38 -8.96
C ALA A 6 -7.07 -20.30 -9.98
N GLN A 7 -7.88 -20.65 -10.98
CA GLN A 7 -8.38 -19.69 -11.98
C GLN A 7 -9.32 -18.64 -11.36
N ARG A 8 -10.15 -19.04 -10.40
CA ARG A 8 -10.99 -18.08 -9.64
C ARG A 8 -10.14 -17.12 -8.83
N GLN A 9 -9.13 -17.62 -8.13
CA GLN A 9 -8.23 -16.79 -7.34
C GLN A 9 -7.39 -15.85 -8.19
N ALA A 10 -6.92 -16.30 -9.37
CA ALA A 10 -6.23 -15.45 -10.33
C ALA A 10 -7.16 -14.34 -10.83
N ALA A 11 -8.38 -14.67 -11.26
CA ALA A 11 -9.35 -13.69 -11.72
C ALA A 11 -9.73 -12.67 -10.63
N TYR A 12 -9.85 -13.11 -9.37
CA TYR A 12 -10.07 -12.21 -8.23
C TYR A 12 -8.91 -11.21 -8.06
N ARG A 13 -7.66 -11.69 -8.09
CA ARG A 13 -6.46 -10.84 -7.96
C ARG A 13 -6.35 -9.85 -9.11
N THR A 14 -6.73 -10.23 -10.33
CA THR A 14 -6.75 -9.33 -11.51
C THR A 14 -7.81 -8.23 -11.37
N ARG A 15 -8.97 -8.53 -10.79
CA ARG A 15 -10.07 -7.56 -10.63
C ARG A 15 -9.87 -6.60 -9.46
N ARG A 16 -9.22 -7.07 -8.39
CA ARG A 16 -9.12 -6.32 -7.12
C ARG A 16 -8.55 -4.90 -7.25
N PRO A 17 -7.52 -4.63 -8.08
CA PRO A 17 -7.00 -3.28 -8.31
C PRO A 17 -7.97 -2.31 -9.02
N HIS A 18 -9.07 -2.80 -9.56
CA HIS A 18 -10.02 -1.99 -10.33
C HIS A 18 -11.44 -2.05 -9.76
N ALA A 19 -11.60 -2.60 -8.56
CA ALA A 19 -12.92 -2.84 -7.96
C ALA A 19 -13.49 -1.64 -7.17
N GLY A 20 -12.82 -0.48 -7.19
CA GLY A 20 -13.32 0.76 -6.59
C GLY A 20 -14.24 1.54 -7.54
N ASP A 21 -15.06 2.44 -7.01
CA ASP A 21 -16.08 3.19 -7.77
C ASP A 21 -15.49 4.10 -8.86
N ASP A 22 -14.23 4.49 -8.71
CA ASP A 22 -13.45 5.31 -9.65
C ASP A 22 -12.48 4.48 -10.52
N GLY A 23 -12.56 3.15 -10.46
CA GLY A 23 -11.61 2.24 -11.10
C GLY A 23 -10.30 2.07 -10.32
N ASN A 24 -10.17 2.66 -9.12
CA ASN A 24 -9.06 2.48 -8.19
C ASN A 24 -9.48 1.57 -7.03
N GLY A 25 -9.24 0.28 -7.20
CA GLY A 25 -9.35 -0.70 -6.13
C GLY A 25 -8.05 -0.89 -5.34
N GLU A 26 -8.01 -1.92 -4.51
CA GLU A 26 -6.88 -2.18 -3.62
C GLU A 26 -5.63 -2.67 -4.35
N ARG A 27 -4.45 -2.26 -3.86
CA ARG A 27 -3.15 -2.76 -4.30
C ARG A 27 -2.60 -3.75 -3.28
N ARG A 28 -1.95 -4.82 -3.76
CA ARG A 28 -1.37 -5.84 -2.88
C ARG A 28 0.07 -5.47 -2.52
N LEU A 29 0.33 -5.31 -1.22
CA LEU A 29 1.68 -5.22 -0.67
C LEU A 29 2.23 -6.65 -0.46
N ASN A 30 3.26 -7.06 -1.20
CA ASN A 30 3.85 -8.40 -1.11
C ASN A 30 5.33 -8.31 -0.75
N LEU A 31 5.63 -8.42 0.55
CA LEU A 31 6.97 -8.21 1.09
C LEU A 31 7.29 -9.27 2.14
N TRP A 32 8.57 -9.61 2.27
CA TRP A 32 9.10 -10.21 3.49
C TRP A 32 9.57 -9.09 4.42
N ILE A 33 9.26 -9.20 5.71
CA ILE A 33 9.66 -8.24 6.74
C ILE A 33 10.41 -8.96 7.85
N SER A 34 11.23 -8.22 8.61
CA SER A 34 11.91 -8.79 9.76
C SER A 34 10.92 -9.27 10.83
N THR A 35 11.30 -10.28 11.61
CA THR A 35 10.50 -10.76 12.75
C THR A 35 10.16 -9.64 13.73
N ARG A 36 11.10 -8.72 13.98
CA ARG A 36 10.89 -7.57 14.87
C ARG A 36 9.74 -6.69 14.37
N THR A 37 9.70 -6.41 13.07
CA THR A 37 8.65 -5.60 12.43
C THR A 37 7.30 -6.30 12.52
N ALA A 38 7.24 -7.60 12.21
CA ALA A 38 6.01 -8.38 12.31
C ALA A 38 5.41 -8.35 13.74
N LEU A 39 6.24 -8.53 14.76
CA LEU A 39 5.81 -8.47 16.15
C LEU A 39 5.37 -7.05 16.57
N ALA A 40 6.00 -6.00 16.04
CA ALA A 40 5.62 -4.62 16.31
C ALA A 40 4.23 -4.31 15.73
N ILE A 41 3.98 -4.72 14.48
CA ILE A 41 2.67 -4.58 13.83
C ILE A 41 1.58 -5.25 14.67
N ASP A 42 1.82 -6.48 15.16
CA ASP A 42 0.86 -7.20 15.99
C ASP A 42 0.51 -6.48 17.29
N ARG A 43 1.53 -5.98 18.01
CA ARG A 43 1.31 -5.25 19.26
C ARG A 43 0.55 -3.93 19.03
N LEU A 44 0.93 -3.18 18.01
CA LEU A 44 0.34 -1.87 17.71
C LEU A 44 -1.10 -2.02 17.19
N ALA A 45 -1.37 -2.98 16.30
CA ALA A 45 -2.71 -3.25 15.79
C ALA A 45 -3.68 -3.59 16.93
N ARG A 46 -3.23 -4.44 17.87
CA ARG A 46 -3.99 -4.77 19.09
C ARG A 46 -4.21 -3.55 19.98
N ARG A 47 -3.16 -2.75 20.23
CA ARG A 47 -3.23 -1.57 21.09
C ARG A 47 -4.21 -0.52 20.57
N TYR A 48 -4.23 -0.31 19.25
CA TYR A 48 -5.09 0.68 18.61
C TYR A 48 -6.45 0.12 18.16
N CYS A 49 -6.72 -1.18 18.38
CA CYS A 49 -7.93 -1.85 17.95
C CYS A 49 -8.22 -1.72 16.43
N VAL A 50 -7.17 -1.78 15.61
CA VAL A 50 -7.25 -1.68 14.15
C VAL A 50 -6.70 -2.94 13.47
N THR A 51 -6.99 -3.11 12.19
CA THR A 51 -6.38 -4.19 11.41
C THR A 51 -4.90 -3.91 11.13
N LYS A 52 -4.08 -4.95 10.88
CA LYS A 52 -2.67 -4.76 10.47
C LYS A 52 -2.56 -3.93 9.19
N ARG A 53 -3.48 -4.16 8.24
CA ARG A 53 -3.58 -3.42 6.98
C ARG A 53 -3.77 -1.94 7.27
N GLU A 54 -4.79 -1.60 8.05
CA GLU A 54 -5.11 -0.22 8.42
C GLU A 54 -3.99 0.45 9.21
N LEU A 55 -3.33 -0.25 10.14
CA LEU A 55 -2.16 0.29 10.83
C LEU A 55 -1.04 0.69 9.85
N ILE A 56 -0.74 -0.18 8.89
CA ILE A 56 0.32 0.07 7.89
C ILE A 56 -0.09 1.24 6.98
N GLU A 57 -1.33 1.25 6.48
CA GLU A 57 -1.86 2.34 5.66
C GLU A 57 -1.78 3.68 6.40
N ARG A 58 -2.24 3.74 7.66
CA ARG A 58 -2.16 4.96 8.48
C ARG A 58 -0.73 5.45 8.67
N LEU A 59 0.22 4.55 8.94
CA LEU A 59 1.62 4.92 9.14
C LEU A 59 2.27 5.42 7.85
N LEU A 60 1.99 4.78 6.72
CA LEU A 60 2.55 5.17 5.42
C LEU A 60 1.96 6.49 4.94
N LEU A 61 0.63 6.65 4.98
CA LEU A 61 -0.04 7.88 4.56
C LEU A 61 0.34 9.06 5.45
N ALA A 62 0.48 8.86 6.77
CA ALA A 62 0.91 9.93 7.65
C ALA A 62 2.35 10.39 7.35
N GLU A 63 3.23 9.52 6.86
CA GLU A 63 4.58 9.91 6.47
C GLU A 63 4.61 10.55 5.07
N ASP A 64 3.81 10.03 4.14
CA ASP A 64 3.59 10.62 2.81
C ASP A 64 3.08 12.07 2.94
N ASP A 65 2.04 12.29 3.75
CA ASP A 65 1.48 13.61 4.03
C ASP A 65 2.50 14.57 4.64
N ARG A 66 3.33 14.07 5.58
CA ARG A 66 4.39 14.88 6.21
C ARG A 66 5.44 15.30 5.18
N LEU A 67 5.86 14.39 4.32
CA LEU A 67 6.84 14.67 3.29
C LEU A 67 6.28 15.66 2.27
N ILE A 68 5.07 15.42 1.77
CA ILE A 68 4.37 16.33 0.84
C ILE A 68 4.26 17.73 1.43
N ALA A 69 3.96 17.86 2.73
CA ALA A 69 3.88 19.15 3.40
C ALA A 69 5.22 19.93 3.46
N THR A 70 6.35 19.26 3.23
CA THR A 70 7.68 19.91 3.13
C THR A 70 8.08 20.29 1.71
N LEU A 71 7.37 19.78 0.70
CA LEU A 71 7.67 20.04 -0.71
C LEU A 71 6.93 21.28 -1.19
N ASP A 72 7.63 22.14 -1.91
CA ASP A 72 7.00 23.22 -2.66
C ASP A 72 6.49 22.66 -4.00
N MET A 73 5.24 22.94 -4.35
CA MET A 73 4.55 22.36 -5.51
C MET A 73 5.22 22.69 -6.84
N ASP A 74 5.87 23.86 -6.92
CA ASP A 74 6.58 24.31 -8.13
C ASP A 74 8.08 23.92 -8.10
N SER A 75 8.52 23.16 -7.09
CA SER A 75 9.91 22.74 -6.96
C SER A 75 10.24 21.49 -7.77
N PRO A 76 11.49 21.34 -8.24
CA PRO A 76 11.95 20.09 -8.84
C PRO A 76 11.80 18.86 -7.92
N ASP A 77 11.80 19.05 -6.60
CA ASP A 77 11.66 17.96 -5.61
C ASP A 77 10.23 17.40 -5.61
N TRP A 78 9.22 18.25 -5.85
CA TRP A 78 7.83 17.82 -6.05
C TRP A 78 7.71 16.92 -7.27
N ASP A 79 8.26 17.35 -8.40
CA ASP A 79 8.29 16.56 -9.62
C ASP A 79 9.06 15.26 -9.42
N GLN A 80 10.18 15.26 -8.71
CA GLN A 80 10.94 14.04 -8.43
C GLN A 80 10.13 13.04 -7.60
N TYR A 81 9.36 13.52 -6.61
CA TYR A 81 8.60 12.67 -5.70
C TYR A 81 7.41 12.00 -6.39
N PHE A 82 6.65 12.77 -7.19
CA PHE A 82 5.44 12.28 -7.85
C PHE A 82 5.68 11.66 -9.22
N ASN A 83 6.76 12.06 -9.91
CA ASN A 83 7.07 11.55 -11.24
C ASN A 83 7.97 10.32 -11.15
N ARG A 84 7.79 9.39 -12.09
CA ARG A 84 8.42 8.06 -12.10
C ARG A 84 9.92 8.13 -12.46
N ALA A 85 10.75 8.79 -11.67
CA ALA A 85 12.18 8.48 -11.65
C ALA A 85 12.33 7.17 -10.88
N SER A 86 12.20 6.04 -11.58
CA SER A 86 12.37 4.71 -11.02
C SER A 86 13.72 4.62 -10.31
N VAL A 87 13.71 4.56 -8.98
CA VAL A 87 14.84 4.02 -8.22
C VAL A 87 14.82 2.52 -8.47
N THR A 88 15.41 2.11 -9.59
CA THR A 88 15.70 0.71 -9.88
C THR A 88 16.80 0.29 -8.91
N ALA A 89 16.45 -0.53 -7.93
CA ALA A 89 17.41 -1.28 -7.12
C ALA A 89 17.72 -2.62 -7.79
#